data_AF-A0A7C9I0U5-F1
#
_entry.id   AF-A0A7C9I0U5-F1
#
_cell.length_a   1.000
_cell.length_b   1.000
_cell.length_c   1.000
_cell.angle_alpha   90.00
_cell.angle_beta   90.00
_cell.angle_gamma   90.00
#
_symmetry.space_group_name_H-M   'P 1'
#
loop_
_entity.id
_entity.type
_entity.pdbx_description
1 polymer ?
#
loop_
_entity_poly.entity_id
_entity_poly.type
_entity_poly.pdbx_seq_one_letter_code
_entity_poly.pdbx_strand_id
1 'polypeptide(L)'
;MSGSVLSPLQWAVLSAYAALLPSGELRAALEAVTRQHAPQAARQRVGLTLAEAAGMMKRGHLTEFGQDAARAYLPRLNLGGQA
;
A
#
# COMPACT_ATOMS: atom_id res chain seq x y z
N MET A 1 15.88 -2.18 -15.29
CA MET A 1 15.17 -1.42 -14.24
C MET A 1 14.61 -2.44 -13.26
N SER A 2 15.21 -2.59 -12.08
CA SER A 2 14.72 -3.52 -11.06
C SER A 2 13.41 -2.96 -10.48
N GLY A 3 12.27 -3.47 -10.93
CA GLY A 3 10.98 -3.14 -10.33
C GLY A 3 10.98 -3.58 -8.88
N SER A 4 10.81 -2.65 -7.94
CA SER A 4 10.78 -2.97 -6.52
C SER A 4 9.58 -3.86 -6.24
N VAL A 5 9.81 -5.12 -5.87
CA VAL A 5 8.75 -6.06 -5.53
C VAL A 5 8.13 -5.63 -4.21
N LEU A 6 6.83 -5.32 -4.20
CA LEU A 6 6.09 -5.05 -2.97
C LEU A 6 6.00 -6.33 -2.12
N SER A 7 6.34 -6.23 -0.84
CA SER A 7 5.98 -7.30 0.10
C SER A 7 4.45 -7.39 0.23
N PRO A 8 3.88 -8.54 0.64
CA PRO A 8 2.43 -8.65 0.85
C PRO A 8 1.87 -7.61 1.83
N LEU A 9 2.64 -7.26 2.87
CA LEU A 9 2.29 -6.20 3.81
C LEU A 9 2.27 -4.82 3.14
N GLN A 10 3.32 -4.47 2.40
CA GLN A 10 3.40 -3.19 1.68
C GLN A 10 2.28 -3.07 0.65
N TRP A 11 2.00 -4.13 -0.10
CA TRP A 11 0.89 -4.19 -1.04
C TRP A 11 -0.44 -3.92 -0.34
N ALA A 12 -0.71 -4.57 0.80
CA ALA A 12 -1.97 -4.40 1.53
C ALA A 12 -2.16 -2.95 2.00
N VAL A 13 -1.13 -2.40 2.64
CA VAL A 13 -1.15 -1.02 3.17
C VAL A 13 -1.29 0.01 2.06
N LEU A 14 -0.55 -0.13 0.96
CA LEU A 14 -0.63 0.79 -0.18
C LEU A 14 -1.96 0.69 -0.94
N SER A 15 -2.51 -0.52 -1.08
CA SER A 15 -3.82 -0.73 -1.72
C SER A 15 -4.94 -0.06 -0.91
N ALA A 16 -4.91 -0.22 0.41
CA ALA A 16 -5.85 0.46 1.30
C ALA A 16 -5.67 1.98 1.29
N TYR A 17 -4.42 2.45 1.21
CA TYR A 17 -4.13 3.89 1.15
C TYR A 17 -4.66 4.52 -0.14
N ALA A 18 -4.49 3.86 -1.29
CA ALA A 18 -5.03 4.33 -2.56
C ALA A 18 -6.56 4.56 -2.51
N ALA A 19 -7.29 3.68 -1.81
CA ALA A 19 -8.74 3.79 -1.65
C ALA A 19 -9.18 4.99 -0.78
N LEU A 20 -8.30 5.52 0.07
CA LEU A 20 -8.56 6.72 0.90
C LEU A 20 -8.27 8.03 0.16
N LEU A 21 -7.46 7.99 -0.89
CA LEU A 21 -7.07 9.20 -1.61
C LEU A 21 -8.21 9.72 -2.49
N PRO A 22 -8.34 11.05 -2.64
CA PRO A 22 -9.18 11.62 -3.68
C PRO A 22 -8.69 11.17 -5.06
N SER A 23 -9.58 11.23 -6.05
CA SER A 23 -9.20 11.01 -7.45
C SER A 23 -8.08 11.98 -7.85
N GLY A 24 -6.99 11.46 -8.42
CA GLY A 24 -5.82 12.24 -8.80
C GLY A 24 -4.64 11.35 -9.20
N GLU A 25 -3.54 11.98 -9.60
CA GLU A 25 -2.35 11.28 -10.14
C GLU A 25 -1.75 10.29 -9.14
N LEU A 26 -1.63 10.67 -7.86
CA LEU A 26 -1.07 9.80 -6.83
C LEU A 26 -1.92 8.54 -6.62
N ARG A 27 -3.25 8.70 -6.59
CA ARG A 27 -4.17 7.57 -6.47
C ARG A 27 -4.05 6.64 -7.68
N ALA A 28 -4.08 7.20 -8.89
CA ALA A 28 -3.97 6.41 -10.11
C ALA A 28 -2.64 5.65 -10.19
N ALA A 29 -1.53 6.28 -9.80
CA ALA A 29 -0.23 5.65 -9.75
C ALA A 29 -0.17 4.50 -8.73
N LEU A 30 -0.73 4.70 -7.53
CA LEU A 30 -0.81 3.64 -6.51
C LEU A 30 -1.70 2.48 -6.94
N GLU A 31 -2.86 2.74 -7.55
CA GLU A 31 -3.73 1.71 -8.10
C GLU A 31 -3.02 0.91 -9.19
N ALA A 32 -2.25 1.57 -10.06
CA ALA A 32 -1.47 0.90 -11.10
C ALA A 32 -0.36 0.00 -10.51
N VAL A 33 0.44 0.54 -9.58
CA VAL A 33 1.54 -0.21 -8.95
C VAL A 33 1.01 -1.40 -8.14
N THR A 34 -0.03 -1.20 -7.32
CA THR A 34 -0.61 -2.28 -6.50
C THR A 34 -1.30 -3.35 -7.35
N ARG A 35 -1.86 -2.98 -8.52
CA ARG A 35 -2.39 -3.95 -9.50
C ARG A 35 -1.27 -4.74 -10.18
N GLN A 36 -0.21 -4.07 -10.62
CA GLN A 36 0.94 -4.70 -11.28
C GLN A 36 1.66 -5.68 -10.36
N HIS A 37 1.78 -5.33 -9.07
CA HIS A 37 2.45 -6.14 -8.06
C HIS A 37 1.47 -6.92 -7.18
N ALA A 38 0.24 -7.16 -7.65
CA ALA A 38 -0.76 -7.89 -6.88
C ALA A 38 -0.27 -9.32 -6.58
N PRO A 39 -0.11 -9.70 -5.30
CA PRO A 39 0.28 -11.05 -4.97
C PRO A 39 -0.89 -12.02 -5.20
N GLN A 40 -0.61 -13.32 -5.23
CA GLN A 40 -1.65 -14.36 -5.29
C GLN A 40 -2.63 -14.24 -4.10
N ALA A 41 -3.89 -14.65 -4.29
CA ALA A 41 -4.97 -14.47 -3.30
C ALA A 41 -4.60 -14.96 -1.87
N ALA A 42 -3.92 -16.10 -1.74
CA ALA A 42 -3.47 -16.59 -0.44
C ALA A 42 -2.48 -15.61 0.24
N ARG A 43 -1.56 -15.03 -0.53
CA ARG A 43 -0.59 -14.04 -0.04
C ARG A 43 -1.23 -12.67 0.20
N GLN A 44 -2.28 -12.29 -0.53
CA GLN A 44 -3.08 -11.10 -0.23
C GLN A 44 -3.68 -11.18 1.18
N ARG A 45 -4.29 -12.34 1.52
CA ARG A 45 -4.83 -12.60 2.85
C ARG A 45 -3.76 -12.49 3.92
N VAL A 46 -2.58 -13.08 3.69
CA VAL A 46 -1.43 -12.94 4.61
C VAL A 46 -1.03 -11.47 4.78
N GLY A 47 -0.95 -10.70 3.69
CA GLY A 47 -0.63 -9.27 3.75
C GLY A 47 -1.61 -8.47 4.60
N LEU A 48 -2.91 -8.71 4.43
CA LEU A 48 -3.96 -8.08 5.23
C LEU A 48 -3.87 -8.47 6.71
N THR A 49 -3.70 -9.76 7.01
CA THR A 49 -3.53 -10.24 8.39
C THR A 49 -2.28 -9.64 9.05
N LEU A 50 -1.17 -9.54 8.33
CA LEU A 50 0.04 -8.89 8.83
C LEU A 50 -0.17 -7.39 9.07
N ALA A 51 -0.89 -6.70 8.19
CA ALA A 51 -1.21 -5.28 8.36
C ALA A 51 -2.07 -5.03 9.60
N GLU A 52 -3.06 -5.90 9.86
CA GLU A 52 -3.88 -5.84 11.07
C GLU A 52 -3.06 -6.18 12.33
N ALA A 53 -2.27 -7.26 12.29
CA ALA A 53 -1.41 -7.67 13.41
C ALA A 53 -0.36 -6.60 13.77
N ALA A 54 0.14 -5.87 12.77
CA ALA A 54 1.07 -4.76 12.96
C ALA A 54 0.39 -3.45 13.40
N GLY A 55 -0.94 -3.43 13.56
CA GLY A 55 -1.69 -2.23 13.94
C GLY A 55 -1.79 -1.17 12.84
N MET A 56 -1.40 -1.48 11.60
CA MET A 56 -1.53 -0.59 10.44
C MET A 56 -2.96 -0.58 9.89
N MET A 57 -3.71 -1.65 10.12
CA MET A 57 -5.12 -1.76 9.75
C MET A 57 -5.97 -2.21 10.93
N LYS A 58 -7.24 -1.83 10.93
CA LYS A 58 -8.24 -2.28 11.88
C LYS A 58 -9.59 -2.35 11.19
N ARG A 59 -10.22 -3.54 11.21
CA ARG A 59 -11.55 -3.77 10.58
C ARG A 59 -11.59 -3.33 9.11
N GLY A 60 -10.53 -3.63 8.36
CA GLY A 60 -10.44 -3.28 6.93
C GLY A 60 -10.08 -1.82 6.61
N HIS A 61 -9.87 -0.96 7.60
CA HIS A 61 -9.46 0.44 7.41
C HIS A 61 -8.02 0.67 7.88
N LEU A 62 -7.29 1.59 7.24
CA LEU A 62 -5.98 2.03 7.74
C LEU A 62 -6.14 2.80 9.06
N THR A 63 -5.25 2.53 10.00
CA THR A 63 -5.04 3.38 11.17
C THR A 63 -4.18 4.59 10.77
N GLU A 64 -4.02 5.55 11.68
CA GLU A 64 -3.08 6.67 11.49
C GLU A 64 -1.66 6.16 11.23
N PHE A 65 -1.19 5.20 12.05
CA PHE A 65 0.09 4.53 11.83
C PHE A 65 0.19 3.86 10.45
N GLY A 66 -0.90 3.23 9.99
CA GLY A 66 -0.94 2.64 8.64
C GLY A 66 -0.81 3.68 7.52
N GLN A 67 -1.37 4.88 7.69
CA GLN A 67 -1.22 5.97 6.74
C GLN A 67 0.22 6.51 6.73
N ASP A 68 0.86 6.65 7.89
CA ASP A 68 2.27 7.04 7.99
C ASP A 68 3.18 6.00 7.32
N ALA A 69 2.92 4.71 7.58
CA ALA A 69 3.64 3.63 6.94
C ALA A 69 3.46 3.66 5.41
N ALA A 70 2.23 3.90 4.92
CA ALA A 70 1.96 4.03 3.49
C ALA A 70 2.77 5.19 2.88
N ARG A 71 2.75 6.37 3.52
CA ARG A 71 3.54 7.54 3.10
C ARG A 71 5.04 7.23 3.05
N ALA A 72 5.57 6.52 4.05
CA ALA A 72 6.97 6.13 4.10
C ALA A 72 7.38 5.13 3.00
N TYR A 73 6.43 4.40 2.41
CA TYR A 73 6.69 3.49 1.29
C TYR A 73 6.72 4.21 -0.07
N LEU A 74 6.09 5.38 -0.22
CA LEU A 74 5.96 6.07 -1.50
C LEU A 74 7.31 6.38 -2.17
N PRO A 75 8.34 6.88 -1.48
CA PRO A 75 9.62 7.21 -2.11
C PRO A 75 10.29 6.00 -2.78
N ARG A 76 10.10 4.79 -2.24
CA ARG A 76 10.63 3.54 -2.80
C ARG A 76 9.98 3.17 -4.13
N LEU A 77 8.81 3.73 -4.41
CA LEU A 77 8.07 3.57 -5.66
C LEU A 77 8.31 4.74 -6.62
N ASN A 78 9.20 5.68 -6.27
CA ASN A 78 9.31 6.99 -6.91
C ASN A 78 7.97 7.74 -6.95
N LEU A 79 7.11 7.49 -5.96
CA LEU A 79 5.84 8.18 -5.75
C LEU A 79 6.01 9.13 -4.57
N GLY A 80 5.28 10.26 -4.59
CA GLY A 80 5.37 11.26 -3.51
C GLY A 80 6.50 12.26 -3.71
N GLY A 81 6.53 12.91 -4.88
CA GLY A 81 7.42 14.03 -5.14
C GLY A 81 7.34 15.10 -4.04
N GLN A 82 8.50 15.34 -3.43
CA GLN A 82 8.95 16.45 -2.56
C GLN A 82 7.87 17.31 -1.90
N ALA A 83 7.72 17.13 -0.58
CA ALA A 83 7.50 18.25 0.33
C ALA A 83 8.84 18.63 0.97
#